data_AF-A0AAJ7W419-F1
#
_entry.id   AF-A0AAJ7W419-F1
#
_cell.length_a   1.000
_cell.length_b   1.000
_cell.length_c   1.000
_cell.angle_alpha   90.00
_cell.angle_beta   90.00
_cell.angle_gamma   90.00
#
_symmetry.space_group_name_H-M   'P 1'
#
loop_
_entity.id
_entity.type
_entity.pdbx_description
1 polymer ?
#
loop_
_entity_poly.entity_id
_entity_poly.type
_entity_poly.pdbx_seq_one_letter_code
_entity_poly.pdbx_strand_id
1 'polypeptide(L)'
;MIFSLYELVHWLGLTIFEIWINLVSLTIFTVLLALKLDDNYFSGSSGVWIVFSPLFVADGLNTYFCAIIFIRMHMEGMMKAAILRAVWSLVFLLLVFVFKYLLCKKLSGQSSPEYSEVLSPVFILLQLIAVRACQLH
;
A
#
# COMPACT_ATOMS: atom_id res chain seq x y z
N MET A 1 -22.80 4.58 6.99
CA MET A 1 -22.26 5.73 6.25
C MET A 1 -21.04 5.23 5.49
N ILE A 2 -21.23 4.84 4.23
CA ILE A 2 -20.13 4.40 3.36
C ILE A 2 -19.52 5.68 2.81
N PHE A 3 -18.26 5.97 3.16
CA PHE A 3 -17.52 7.11 2.63
C PHE A 3 -17.64 7.13 1.09
N SER A 4 -18.00 8.29 0.53
CA SER A 4 -18.05 8.43 -0.92
C SER A 4 -16.65 8.16 -1.48
N LEU A 5 -16.57 7.34 -2.54
CA LEU A 5 -15.31 7.02 -3.23
C LEU A 5 -14.53 8.30 -3.59
N TYR A 6 -15.23 9.38 -3.86
CA TYR A 6 -14.65 10.71 -4.12
C TYR A 6 -13.93 11.29 -2.90
N GLU A 7 -14.51 11.15 -1.70
CA GLU A 7 -13.90 11.60 -0.44
C GLU A 7 -12.67 10.78 -0.10
N LEU A 8 -12.70 9.46 -0.30
CA LEU A 8 -11.55 8.59 -0.08
C LEU A 8 -10.41 8.90 -1.07
N VAL A 9 -10.74 9.14 -2.34
CA VAL A 9 -9.81 9.59 -3.40
C VAL A 9 -9.21 10.95 -3.06
N HIS A 10 -10.01 11.85 -2.48
CA HIS A 10 -9.53 13.16 -2.04
C HIS A 10 -8.62 13.06 -0.80
N TRP A 11 -8.96 12.19 0.14
CA TRP A 11 -8.23 12.02 1.42
C TRP A 11 -6.91 11.27 1.26
N LEU A 12 -6.91 10.15 0.52
CA LEU A 12 -5.69 9.38 0.23
C LEU A 12 -4.89 10.00 -0.91
N GLY A 13 -5.47 10.90 -1.71
CA GLY A 13 -4.85 11.43 -2.92
C GLY A 13 -4.68 10.40 -4.03
N LEU A 14 -5.15 9.16 -3.81
CA LEU A 14 -5.10 8.03 -4.74
C LEU A 14 -6.24 8.10 -5.75
N THR A 15 -5.94 7.72 -6.97
CA THR A 15 -6.88 7.64 -8.08
C THR A 15 -7.70 6.34 -8.07
N ILE A 16 -8.84 6.38 -8.76
CA ILE A 16 -9.74 5.24 -8.93
C ILE A 16 -9.01 4.05 -9.58
N PHE A 17 -8.04 4.31 -10.46
CA PHE A 17 -7.20 3.29 -11.08
C PHE A 17 -6.30 2.57 -10.06
N GLU A 18 -5.70 3.30 -9.12
CA GLU A 18 -4.86 2.71 -8.07
C GLU A 18 -5.69 1.80 -7.15
N ILE A 19 -6.93 2.19 -6.84
CA ILE A 19 -7.87 1.33 -6.09
C ILE A 19 -8.18 0.04 -6.86
N TRP A 20 -8.42 0.14 -8.17
CA TRP A 20 -8.67 -1.00 -9.03
C TRP A 20 -7.47 -1.96 -9.11
N ILE A 21 -6.26 -1.44 -9.28
CA ILE A 21 -5.02 -2.24 -9.31
C ILE A 21 -4.81 -2.96 -7.98
N ASN A 22 -5.03 -2.26 -6.86
CA ASN A 22 -4.95 -2.88 -5.53
C ASN A 22 -6.02 -3.95 -5.34
N LEU A 23 -7.24 -3.75 -5.84
CA LEU A 23 -8.32 -4.73 -5.75
C LEU A 23 -7.99 -6.01 -6.54
N VAL A 24 -7.51 -5.88 -7.78
CA VAL A 24 -7.08 -7.02 -8.61
C VAL A 24 -5.88 -7.74 -8.00
N SER A 25 -4.92 -6.99 -7.46
CA SER A 25 -3.77 -7.58 -6.78
C SER A 25 -4.18 -8.33 -5.51
N LEU A 26 -5.13 -7.78 -4.76
CA LEU A 26 -5.65 -8.42 -3.55
C LEU A 26 -6.40 -9.70 -3.89
N THR A 27 -7.23 -9.75 -4.95
CA THR A 27 -7.90 -11.00 -5.35
C THR A 27 -6.91 -12.08 -5.77
N ILE A 28 -5.86 -11.73 -6.53
CA ILE A 28 -4.80 -12.68 -6.90
C ILE A 28 -4.07 -13.18 -5.66
N PHE A 29 -3.77 -12.29 -4.70
CA PHE A 29 -3.17 -12.66 -3.42
C PHE A 29 -4.07 -13.61 -2.62
N THR A 30 -5.39 -13.37 -2.55
CA THR A 30 -6.31 -14.26 -1.81
C THR A 30 -6.35 -15.66 -2.42
N VAL A 31 -6.33 -15.75 -3.75
CA VAL A 31 -6.27 -17.04 -4.46
C VAL A 31 -4.96 -17.76 -4.18
N LEU A 32 -3.82 -17.07 -4.28
CA LEU A 32 -2.50 -17.65 -3.97
C LEU A 32 -2.37 -18.06 -2.50
N LEU A 33 -2.96 -17.29 -1.58
CA LEU A 33 -3.00 -17.62 -0.16
C LEU A 33 -3.84 -18.86 0.13
N ALA A 34 -5.00 -18.99 -0.52
CA ALA A 34 -5.84 -20.18 -0.44
C ALA A 34 -5.09 -21.42 -0.95
N LEU A 35 -4.37 -21.31 -2.08
CA LEU A 35 -3.54 -22.39 -2.61
C LEU A 35 -2.36 -22.77 -1.72
N LYS A 36 -1.81 -21.81 -0.95
CA LYS A 36 -0.77 -22.09 0.04
C LYS A 36 -1.32 -22.83 1.26
N LEU A 37 -2.54 -22.51 1.71
CA LEU A 37 -3.17 -23.16 2.87
C LEU A 37 -3.53 -24.63 2.63
N ASP A 38 -3.70 -25.02 1.37
CA ASP A 38 -4.00 -26.40 0.98
C ASP A 38 -2.76 -27.33 1.04
N ASP A 39 -1.61 -26.85 1.54
CA ASP A 39 -0.31 -27.53 1.77
C ASP A 39 0.34 -28.21 0.54
N ASN A 40 -0.38 -28.37 -0.57
CA ASN A 40 -0.01 -29.21 -1.71
C ASN A 40 0.97 -28.54 -2.69
N TYR A 41 1.11 -27.21 -2.70
CA TYR A 41 1.87 -26.50 -3.74
C TYR A 41 3.07 -25.66 -3.22
N PHE A 42 3.10 -25.27 -1.94
CA PHE A 42 4.10 -24.32 -1.42
C PHE A 42 4.69 -24.74 -0.06
N SER A 43 5.28 -25.94 -0.01
CA SER A 43 6.12 -26.38 1.11
C SER A 43 7.47 -25.63 1.10
N GLY A 44 7.52 -24.44 1.72
CA GLY A 44 8.79 -23.74 1.93
C GLY A 44 8.68 -22.25 2.26
N SER A 45 9.68 -21.73 2.96
CA SER A 45 9.85 -20.29 3.29
C SER A 45 9.83 -19.40 2.03
N SER A 46 10.21 -19.93 0.86
CA SER A 46 10.16 -19.25 -0.44
C SER A 46 8.74 -19.07 -1.01
N GLY A 47 7.79 -19.95 -0.67
CA GLY A 47 6.41 -19.85 -1.15
C GLY A 47 5.68 -18.62 -0.63
N VAL A 48 6.06 -18.14 0.57
CA VAL A 48 5.53 -16.89 1.14
C VAL A 48 5.83 -15.71 0.21
N TRP A 49 7.08 -15.58 -0.24
CA TRP A 49 7.51 -14.48 -1.11
C TRP A 49 6.77 -14.47 -2.44
N ILE A 50 6.48 -15.64 -3.00
CA ILE A 50 5.73 -15.79 -4.25
C ILE A 50 4.27 -15.34 -4.06
N VAL A 51 3.63 -15.74 -2.97
CA VAL A 51 2.24 -15.34 -2.66
C VAL A 51 2.14 -13.82 -2.52
N PHE A 52 3.14 -13.16 -1.95
CA PHE A 52 3.14 -11.69 -1.78
C PHE A 52 3.61 -10.89 -3.02
N SER A 53 4.27 -11.53 -3.99
CA SER A 53 4.73 -10.90 -5.23
C SER A 53 3.69 -10.02 -5.96
N PRO A 54 2.44 -10.47 -6.22
CA PRO A 54 1.43 -9.62 -6.88
C PRO A 54 1.13 -8.33 -6.10
N LEU A 55 1.21 -8.38 -4.76
CA LEU A 55 0.97 -7.24 -3.88
C LEU A 55 2.10 -6.20 -3.96
N PHE A 56 3.34 -6.65 -4.24
CA PHE A 56 4.49 -5.78 -4.48
C PHE A 56 4.48 -5.18 -5.88
N VAL A 57 4.11 -5.95 -6.89
CA VAL A 57 3.98 -5.44 -8.28
C VAL A 57 2.93 -4.32 -8.33
N ALA A 58 1.80 -4.50 -7.65
CA ALA A 58 0.76 -3.47 -7.56
C ALA A 58 1.26 -2.18 -6.89
N ASP A 59 2.08 -2.31 -5.85
CA ASP A 59 2.70 -1.17 -5.15
C ASP A 59 3.68 -0.40 -6.05
N GLY A 60 4.46 -1.13 -6.86
CA GLY A 60 5.34 -0.55 -7.87
C GLY A 60 4.57 0.18 -8.98
N LEU A 61 3.48 -0.40 -9.48
CA LEU A 61 2.61 0.25 -10.46
C LEU A 61 1.95 1.52 -9.89
N ASN A 62 1.54 1.48 -8.62
CA ASN A 62 0.98 2.62 -7.90
C ASN A 62 2.02 3.76 -7.75
N THR A 63 3.24 3.42 -7.37
CA THR A 63 4.36 4.38 -7.30
C THR A 63 4.66 5.02 -8.65
N TYR A 64 4.65 4.23 -9.73
CA TYR A 64 4.84 4.73 -11.10
C TYR A 64 3.76 5.73 -11.50
N PHE A 65 2.49 5.44 -11.17
CA PHE A 65 1.38 6.35 -11.46
C PHE A 65 1.48 7.66 -10.66
N CYS A 66 1.84 7.57 -9.38
CA CYS A 66 2.08 8.73 -8.54
C CYS A 66 3.19 9.64 -9.12
N ALA A 67 4.27 9.04 -9.64
CA ALA A 67 5.35 9.77 -10.30
C ALA A 67 4.87 10.50 -11.58
N ILE A 68 4.02 9.87 -12.39
CA ILE A 68 3.44 10.51 -13.60
C ILE A 68 2.59 11.73 -13.23
N ILE A 69 1.72 11.60 -12.23
CA ILE A 69 0.87 12.72 -11.77
C ILE A 69 1.74 13.87 -11.26
N PHE A 70 2.80 13.54 -10.52
CA PHE A 70 3.75 14.54 -10.02
C PHE A 70 4.39 15.33 -11.17
N ILE A 71 4.86 14.66 -12.22
CA ILE A 71 5.45 15.30 -13.41
C ILE A 71 4.40 16.20 -14.11
N ARG A 72 3.16 15.73 -14.28
CA ARG A 72 2.09 16.52 -14.90
C ARG A 72 1.78 17.79 -14.10
N MET A 73 1.63 17.69 -12.79
CA MET A 73 1.36 18.86 -11.93
C MET A 73 2.55 19.82 -11.87
N HIS A 74 3.78 19.33 -11.99
CA HIS A 74 4.98 20.16 -12.13
C HIS A 74 4.91 21.02 -13.40
N MET A 75 4.45 20.44 -14.52
CA MET A 75 4.29 21.18 -15.80
C MET A 75 3.17 22.22 -15.76
N GLU A 76 2.14 22.04 -14.94
CA GLU A 76 1.02 22.99 -14.76
C GLU A 76 1.36 24.17 -13.80
N GLY A 77 2.58 24.22 -13.24
CA GLY A 77 3.08 25.37 -12.47
C GLY A 77 2.62 25.42 -11.00
N MET A 78 1.85 24.45 -10.52
CA MET A 78 1.38 24.36 -9.12
C MET A 78 2.37 23.62 -8.20
N MET A 79 3.62 24.06 -8.19
CA MET A 79 4.76 23.34 -7.60
C MET A 79 4.60 22.99 -6.11
N LYS A 80 4.18 23.94 -5.27
CA LYS A 80 4.16 23.74 -3.80
C LYS A 80 3.11 22.73 -3.36
N ALA A 81 1.90 22.81 -3.93
CA ALA A 81 0.81 21.88 -3.62
C ALA A 81 1.07 20.49 -4.20
N ALA A 82 1.65 20.42 -5.40
CA ALA A 82 2.00 19.17 -6.05
C ALA A 82 3.07 18.38 -5.30
N ILE A 83 4.15 19.05 -4.86
CA ILE A 83 5.22 18.44 -4.06
C ILE A 83 4.68 17.95 -2.72
N LEU A 84 3.91 18.77 -2.02
CA LEU A 84 3.32 18.37 -0.74
C LEU A 84 2.44 17.13 -0.94
N ARG A 85 1.54 17.13 -1.93
CA ARG A 85 0.67 15.99 -2.22
C ARG A 85 1.46 14.73 -2.61
N ALA A 86 2.48 14.85 -3.45
CA ALA A 86 3.29 13.72 -3.90
C ALA A 86 4.13 13.13 -2.76
N VAL A 87 4.76 13.97 -1.94
CA VAL A 87 5.51 13.51 -0.75
C VAL A 87 4.60 12.77 0.21
N TRP A 88 3.39 13.29 0.47
CA TRP A 88 2.42 12.62 1.33
C TRP A 88 1.98 11.26 0.77
N SER A 89 1.68 11.19 -0.53
CA SER A 89 1.32 9.92 -1.19
C SER A 89 2.48 8.92 -1.14
N LEU A 90 3.70 9.38 -1.41
CA LEU A 90 4.90 8.53 -1.42
C LEU A 90 5.22 7.98 -0.02
N VAL A 91 5.10 8.80 1.03
CA VAL A 91 5.26 8.36 2.43
C VAL A 91 4.21 7.32 2.79
N PHE A 92 2.96 7.49 2.36
CA PHE A 92 1.89 6.52 2.58
C PHE A 92 2.19 5.18 1.90
N LEU A 93 2.57 5.21 0.61
CA LEU A 93 2.95 4.03 -0.15
C LEU A 93 4.14 3.31 0.48
N LEU A 94 5.16 4.06 0.89
CA LEU A 94 6.35 3.51 1.55
C LEU A 94 6.01 2.83 2.87
N LEU A 95 5.15 3.43 3.71
CA LEU A 95 4.70 2.80 4.95
C LEU A 95 3.94 1.50 4.70
N VAL A 96 3.06 1.48 3.70
CA VAL A 96 2.32 0.26 3.29
C VAL A 96 3.28 -0.80 2.76
N PHE A 97 4.27 -0.42 1.96
CA PHE A 97 5.31 -1.32 1.46
C PHE A 97 6.13 -1.93 2.60
N VAL A 98 6.59 -1.11 3.55
CA VAL A 98 7.34 -1.55 4.74
C VAL A 98 6.52 -2.51 5.58
N PHE A 99 5.23 -2.24 5.80
CA PHE A 99 4.31 -3.15 6.47
C PHE A 99 4.21 -4.52 5.77
N LYS A 100 3.94 -4.52 4.46
CA LYS A 100 3.86 -5.75 3.65
C LYS A 100 5.17 -6.55 3.72
N TYR A 101 6.31 -5.87 3.63
CA TYR A 101 7.63 -6.47 3.73
C TYR A 101 7.90 -7.09 5.10
N LEU A 102 7.60 -6.38 6.20
CA LEU A 102 7.71 -6.90 7.57
C LEU A 102 6.81 -8.14 7.78
N LEU A 103 5.60 -8.11 7.20
CA LEU A 103 4.65 -9.22 7.27
C LEU A 103 5.14 -10.46 6.48
N CYS A 104 5.74 -10.25 5.30
CA CYS A 104 6.41 -11.31 4.55
C CYS A 104 7.56 -11.93 5.34
N LYS A 105 8.41 -11.09 5.94
CA LYS A 105 9.57 -11.53 6.73
C LYS A 105 9.15 -12.35 7.95
N LYS A 106 8.05 -11.97 8.60
CA LYS A 106 7.45 -12.72 9.71
C LYS A 106 6.85 -14.05 9.27
N LEU A 107 6.08 -14.09 8.17
CA LEU A 107 5.50 -15.34 7.65
C LEU A 107 6.55 -16.31 7.08
N SER A 108 7.71 -15.81 6.64
CA SER A 108 8.83 -16.59 6.11
C SER A 108 9.65 -17.28 7.22
N GLY A 109 9.38 -16.98 8.51
CA GLY A 109 9.98 -17.66 9.66
C GLY A 109 11.46 -17.38 9.90
N GLN A 110 12.10 -16.48 9.14
CA GLN A 110 13.55 -16.20 9.24
C GLN A 110 13.94 -15.29 10.40
N SER A 111 12.97 -14.63 11.04
CA SER A 111 13.20 -13.81 12.23
C SER A 111 11.87 -13.66 12.94
N SER A 112 11.92 -13.57 14.26
CA SER A 112 10.79 -13.40 15.17
C SER A 112 10.64 -11.92 15.54
N PRO A 113 10.25 -11.00 14.63
CA PRO A 113 9.88 -9.66 15.04
C PRO A 113 8.60 -9.74 15.85
N GLU A 114 8.57 -9.01 16.96
CA GLU A 114 7.43 -8.98 17.86
C GLU A 114 6.20 -8.45 17.10
N TYR A 115 5.00 -8.89 17.47
CA TYR A 115 3.77 -8.44 16.78
C TYR A 115 3.62 -6.91 16.78
N SER A 116 4.20 -6.25 17.77
CA SER A 116 4.27 -4.78 17.89
C SER A 116 5.09 -4.11 16.78
N GLU A 117 6.22 -4.68 16.37
CA GLU A 117 7.09 -4.07 15.34
C GLU A 117 6.44 -4.14 13.95
N VAL A 118 5.71 -5.22 13.67
CA VAL A 118 5.00 -5.41 12.41
C VAL A 118 3.78 -4.48 12.31
N LEU A 119 3.09 -4.18 13.42
CA LEU A 119 1.91 -3.29 13.39
C LEU A 119 2.26 -1.79 13.47
N SER A 120 3.47 -1.44 13.91
CA SER A 120 3.92 -0.04 14.07
C SER A 120 3.67 0.85 12.83
N PRO A 121 4.00 0.42 11.59
CA PRO A 121 3.75 1.23 10.39
C PRO A 121 2.26 1.51 10.16
N VAL A 122 1.38 0.58 10.54
CA VAL A 122 -0.08 0.74 10.39
C VAL A 122 -0.62 1.76 11.37
N PHE A 123 -0.12 1.78 12.61
CA PHE A 123 -0.50 2.79 13.59
C PHE A 123 -0.09 4.20 13.15
N ILE A 124 1.14 4.35 12.65
CA ILE A 124 1.63 5.64 12.12
C ILE A 124 0.77 6.09 10.93
N LEU A 125 0.43 5.16 10.03
CA LEU A 125 -0.45 5.42 8.89
C LEU A 125 -1.84 5.88 9.32
N LEU A 126 -2.45 5.20 10.31
CA LEU A 126 -3.77 5.56 10.84
C LEU A 126 -3.76 6.97 11.45
N GLN A 127 -2.68 7.32 12.16
CA GLN A 127 -2.52 8.62 12.81
C GLN A 127 -2.30 9.73 11.78
N LEU A 128 -1.55 9.48 10.71
CA LEU A 128 -1.40 10.40 9.58
C LEU A 128 -2.73 10.68 8.88
N ILE A 129 -3.57 9.66 8.67
CA ILE A 129 -4.91 9.84 8.09
C ILE A 129 -5.79 10.67 9.04
N ALA A 130 -5.76 10.40 10.35
CA ALA A 130 -6.55 11.14 11.33
C ALA A 130 -6.18 12.63 11.38
N VAL A 131 -4.88 12.97 11.34
CA VAL A 131 -4.43 14.37 11.30
C VAL A 131 -4.92 15.08 10.04
N ARG A 132 -4.88 14.41 8.88
CA ARG A 132 -5.38 14.97 7.61
C ARG A 132 -6.89 15.18 7.63
N ALA A 133 -7.64 14.25 8.23
CA ALA A 133 -9.08 14.38 8.42
C ALA A 133 -9.44 15.63 9.24
N CYS A 134 -8.65 15.94 10.27
CA CYS A 134 -8.87 17.13 11.11
C CYS A 134 -8.45 18.45 10.46
N GLN A 135 -7.50 18.45 9.52
CA GLN A 135 -7.08 19.66 8.79
C GLN A 135 -8.05 20.06 7.65
N LEU A 136 -9.03 19.21 7.34
CA LEU A 136 -9.98 19.42 6.24
C LEU A 136 -11.29 20.10 6.66
N HIS A 137 -11.41 20.52 7.92
CA HIS A 137 -12.56 21.23 8.50
C HIS A 137 -12.22 22.69 8.73
#